data_AF-A0AAV8QPA7-F1
#
_entry.id   AF-A0AAV8QPA7-F1
#
_cell.length_a   1.000
_cell.length_b   1.000
_cell.length_c   1.000
_cell.angle_alpha   90.00
_cell.angle_beta   90.00
_cell.angle_gamma   90.00
#
_symmetry.space_group_name_H-M   'P 1'
#
loop_
_entity.id
_entity.type
_entity.pdbx_description
1 polymer ?
#
loop_
_entity_poly.entity_id
_entity_poly.type
_entity_poly.pdbx_seq_one_letter_code
_entity_poly.pdbx_strand_id
1 'polypeptide(L)'
;MLNPMISFLLFFLLASPSFLASCGSEAVDPRPRALPSFKIQEIKEEIGSSCSYTVKIKTSCSSGRFTSDRISLAFGDAYRNEVYAPRLDDPSSAVFERCSTDTFKIQGPCGYGICYLYLRRDGYDGWTPEWVKVYEPRATRAITFSYGSPLPNGIWYGFNQCPKSSSSDRMMQI
;
A
#
# COMPACT_ATOMS: atom_id res chain seq x y z
N MET A 1 -15.10 68.49 13.21
CA MET A 1 -15.73 67.59 14.20
C MET A 1 -16.19 66.35 13.45
N LEU A 2 -15.41 65.28 13.54
CA LEU A 2 -15.64 64.05 12.78
C LEU A 2 -16.73 63.22 13.51
N ASN A 3 -17.74 62.79 12.76
CA ASN A 3 -18.98 62.24 13.28
C ASN A 3 -18.73 60.91 14.04
N PRO A 4 -19.14 60.75 15.32
CA PRO A 4 -18.80 59.57 16.12
C PRO A 4 -19.39 58.25 15.58
N MET A 5 -20.34 58.33 14.65
CA MET A 5 -20.93 57.16 13.99
C MET A 5 -20.05 56.54 12.89
N ILE A 6 -19.08 57.28 12.33
CA ILE A 6 -18.18 56.78 11.27
C ILE A 6 -17.04 55.93 11.87
N SER A 7 -16.68 56.19 13.14
CA SER A 7 -15.67 55.41 13.87
C SER A 7 -16.13 53.97 14.17
N PHE A 8 -17.44 53.76 14.39
CA PHE A 8 -17.99 52.44 14.71
C PHE A 8 -18.08 51.49 13.49
N LEU A 9 -18.26 52.04 12.28
CA LEU A 9 -18.35 51.25 11.04
C LEU A 9 -16.99 50.72 10.56
N LEU A 10 -15.89 51.40 10.90
CA LEU A 10 -14.54 50.95 10.55
C LEU A 10 -14.00 49.88 11.51
N PHE A 11 -14.56 49.76 12.72
CA PHE A 11 -14.13 48.74 13.69
C PHE A 11 -14.71 47.35 13.40
N PHE A 12 -15.85 47.26 12.72
CA PHE A 12 -16.48 45.97 12.38
C PHE A 12 -15.91 45.30 11.12
N LEU A 13 -15.16 46.01 10.28
CA LEU A 13 -14.49 45.44 9.09
C LEU A 13 -13.15 44.76 9.40
N LEU A 14 -12.61 44.94 10.60
CA LEU A 14 -11.33 44.36 11.04
C LEU A 14 -11.50 43.10 11.92
N ALA A 15 -12.74 42.71 12.21
CA ALA A 15 -13.06 41.56 13.04
C ALA A 15 -13.74 40.44 12.25
N SER A 16 -13.26 40.13 11.04
CA SER A 16 -13.54 38.83 10.43
C SER A 16 -12.55 37.82 11.03
N PRO A 17 -12.98 36.86 11.88
CA PRO A 17 -12.10 35.80 12.30
C PRO A 17 -11.69 35.02 11.06
N SER A 18 -10.42 35.14 10.69
CA SER A 18 -9.80 34.32 9.64
C SER A 18 -9.93 32.88 10.08
N PHE A 19 -10.93 32.16 9.59
CA PHE A 19 -11.01 30.72 9.74
C PHE A 19 -9.81 30.15 8.99
N LEU A 20 -8.73 29.90 9.72
CA LEU A 20 -7.62 29.09 9.26
C LEU A 20 -8.19 27.69 9.06
N ALA A 21 -8.56 27.36 7.82
CA ALA A 21 -8.86 25.99 7.44
C ALA A 21 -7.59 25.17 7.69
N SER A 22 -7.57 24.42 8.78
CA SER A 22 -6.51 23.46 9.07
C SER A 22 -6.60 22.36 8.03
N CYS A 23 -5.73 22.43 7.02
CA CYS A 23 -5.51 21.33 6.08
C CYS A 23 -4.75 20.24 6.85
N GLY A 24 -5.48 19.40 7.58
CA GLY A 24 -4.90 18.24 8.27
C GLY A 24 -4.50 17.21 7.22
N SER A 25 -3.22 17.12 6.89
CA SER A 25 -2.69 15.94 6.24
C SER A 25 -2.72 14.79 7.25
N GLU A 26 -3.62 13.83 7.08
CA GLU A 26 -3.57 12.61 7.87
C GLU A 26 -2.23 11.91 7.61
N ALA A 27 -1.45 11.71 8.67
CA ALA A 27 -0.20 10.98 8.58
C ALA A 27 -0.47 9.54 8.12
N VAL A 28 0.26 9.10 7.09
CA VAL A 28 0.20 7.70 6.62
C VAL A 28 0.76 6.80 7.73
N ASP A 29 -0.06 5.88 8.27
CA ASP A 29 0.43 4.91 9.26
C ASP A 29 1.47 3.98 8.59
N PRO A 30 2.71 3.94 9.10
CA PRO A 30 3.76 3.12 8.50
C PRO A 30 3.60 1.62 8.77
N ARG A 31 2.64 1.19 9.60
CA ARG A 31 2.48 -0.22 9.99
C ARG A 31 1.57 -1.00 9.04
N PRO A 32 1.83 -2.31 8.84
CA PRO A 32 0.93 -3.15 8.08
C PRO A 32 -0.39 -3.34 8.83
N ARG A 33 -1.48 -3.51 8.08
CA ARG A 33 -2.83 -3.67 8.59
C ARG A 33 -3.53 -4.83 7.90
N ALA A 34 -4.39 -5.50 8.65
CA ALA A 34 -5.34 -6.45 8.08
C ALA A 34 -6.39 -5.70 7.27
N LEU A 35 -6.69 -6.21 6.07
CA LEU A 35 -7.70 -5.66 5.18
C LEU A 35 -8.63 -6.78 4.68
N PRO A 36 -9.60 -7.22 5.50
CA PRO A 36 -10.51 -8.31 5.15
C PRO A 36 -11.37 -8.01 3.91
N SER A 37 -11.66 -6.74 3.65
CA SER A 37 -12.45 -6.28 2.50
C SER A 37 -11.63 -6.05 1.22
N PHE A 38 -10.34 -6.37 1.22
CA PHE A 38 -9.51 -6.25 0.03
C PHE A 38 -10.01 -7.21 -1.05
N LYS A 39 -10.30 -6.65 -2.23
CA LYS A 39 -10.68 -7.41 -3.42
C LYS A 39 -9.59 -7.24 -4.45
N ILE A 40 -9.11 -8.36 -4.97
CA ILE A 40 -8.27 -8.36 -6.16
C ILE A 40 -9.07 -7.77 -7.30
N GLN A 41 -8.48 -6.82 -8.01
CA GLN A 41 -9.11 -6.23 -9.17
C GLN A 41 -9.15 -7.28 -10.28
N GLU A 42 -10.32 -7.43 -10.91
CA GLU A 42 -10.42 -8.25 -12.11
C GLU A 42 -9.44 -7.69 -13.14
N ILE A 43 -8.50 -8.54 -13.57
CA ILE A 43 -7.54 -8.20 -14.60
C ILE A 43 -8.38 -7.93 -15.85
N LYS A 44 -8.60 -6.66 -16.17
CA LYS A 44 -8.95 -6.31 -17.55
C LYS A 44 -7.79 -6.81 -18.36
N GLU A 45 -8.02 -7.74 -19.28
CA GLU A 45 -7.05 -8.07 -20.33
C GLU A 45 -6.75 -6.78 -21.08
N GLU A 46 -5.81 -5.99 -20.58
CA GLU A 46 -5.35 -4.81 -21.26
C GLU A 46 -4.47 -5.29 -22.41
N ILE A 47 -4.87 -4.91 -23.61
CA ILE A 47 -4.08 -4.93 -24.84
C ILE A 47 -2.95 -3.89 -24.68
N GLY A 48 -2.09 -4.09 -23.68
CA GLY A 48 -1.08 -3.16 -23.19
C GLY A 48 0.19 -3.90 -22.77
N SER A 49 1.33 -3.21 -22.77
CA SER A 49 2.63 -3.82 -22.49
C SER A 49 2.68 -4.37 -21.04
N SER A 50 2.91 -5.66 -20.87
CA SER A 50 3.19 -6.27 -19.57
C SER A 50 4.57 -5.84 -19.05
N CYS A 51 4.66 -5.48 -17.76
CA CYS A 51 5.92 -5.27 -17.06
C CYS A 51 6.31 -6.52 -16.26
N SER A 52 7.62 -6.80 -16.19
CA SER A 52 8.18 -7.90 -15.39
C SER A 52 8.82 -7.36 -14.12
N TYR A 53 8.13 -7.48 -12.99
CA TYR A 53 8.60 -7.05 -11.69
C TYR A 53 9.53 -8.10 -11.08
N THR A 54 10.58 -7.66 -10.39
CA THR A 54 11.37 -8.54 -9.51
C THR A 54 10.98 -8.27 -8.06
N VAL A 55 10.48 -9.28 -7.37
CA VAL A 55 10.10 -9.20 -5.96
C VAL A 55 11.06 -10.04 -5.14
N LYS A 56 11.68 -9.45 -4.14
CA LYS A 56 12.48 -10.16 -3.14
C LYS A 56 11.73 -10.19 -1.82
N ILE A 57 11.64 -11.35 -1.19
CA ILE A 57 10.98 -11.51 0.11
C ILE A 57 11.99 -12.12 1.05
N LYS A 58 12.21 -11.46 2.20
CA LYS A 58 12.99 -12.05 3.28
C LYS A 58 12.06 -12.63 4.32
N THR A 59 12.23 -13.91 4.61
CA THR A 59 11.55 -14.56 5.74
C THR A 59 12.29 -14.22 7.02
N SER A 60 11.56 -13.87 8.07
CA SER A 60 12.14 -13.54 9.36
C SER A 60 12.78 -14.76 10.01
N CYS A 61 13.86 -14.53 10.76
CA CYS A 61 14.46 -15.56 11.60
C CYS A 61 13.56 -16.04 12.74
N SER A 62 12.51 -15.29 13.08
CA SER A 62 11.48 -15.72 14.04
C SER A 62 10.40 -16.61 13.42
N SER A 63 10.39 -16.80 12.09
CA SER A 63 9.43 -17.67 11.40
C SER A 63 9.63 -19.15 11.74
N GLY A 64 8.66 -20.00 11.42
CA GLY A 64 8.85 -21.46 11.35
C GLY A 64 10.01 -21.83 10.42
N ARG A 65 10.52 -23.08 10.51
CA ARG A 65 11.66 -23.54 9.69
C ARG A 65 11.37 -23.42 8.19
N PHE A 66 10.16 -23.79 7.80
CA PHE A 66 9.58 -23.66 6.47
C PHE A 66 8.07 -23.39 6.65
N THR A 67 7.38 -23.04 5.57
CA THR A 67 5.92 -22.97 5.51
C THR A 67 5.45 -23.68 4.25
N SER A 68 4.41 -24.51 4.37
CA SER A 68 3.69 -25.08 3.24
C SER A 68 2.42 -24.29 2.89
N ASP A 69 2.15 -23.22 3.64
CA ASP A 69 1.00 -22.37 3.44
C ASP A 69 1.07 -21.69 2.08
N ARG A 70 -0.09 -21.54 1.44
CA ARG A 70 -0.18 -20.79 0.19
C ARG A 70 0.07 -19.31 0.47
N ILE A 71 1.09 -18.74 -0.16
CA ILE A 71 1.38 -17.31 -0.07
C ILE A 71 0.96 -16.61 -1.36
N SER A 72 0.01 -15.68 -1.24
CA SER A 72 -0.44 -14.78 -2.31
C SER A 72 0.12 -13.38 -2.09
N LEU A 73 0.36 -12.65 -3.18
CA LEU A 73 0.87 -11.29 -3.17
C LEU A 73 0.07 -10.40 -4.11
N ALA A 74 -0.29 -9.20 -3.65
CA ALA A 74 -0.86 -8.15 -4.47
C ALA A 74 -0.14 -6.82 -4.19
N PHE A 75 0.21 -6.08 -5.23
CA PHE A 75 0.82 -4.74 -5.09
C PHE A 75 0.45 -3.86 -6.28
N GLY A 76 0.56 -2.55 -6.12
CA GLY A 76 0.26 -1.63 -7.20
C GLY A 76 0.42 -0.18 -6.80
N ASP A 77 -0.13 0.69 -7.65
CA ASP A 77 -0.01 2.14 -7.53
C ASP A 77 -1.36 2.84 -7.33
N ALA A 78 -1.32 4.18 -7.24
CA ALA A 78 -2.51 5.02 -7.06
C ALA A 78 -3.43 5.05 -8.30
N TYR A 79 -2.97 4.52 -9.44
CA TYR A 79 -3.69 4.51 -10.72
C TYR A 79 -4.37 3.17 -11.01
N ARG A 80 -4.41 2.28 -10.02
CA ARG A 80 -5.01 0.94 -10.12
C ARG A 80 -4.26 -0.02 -11.05
N ASN A 81 -2.97 0.21 -11.28
CA ASN A 81 -2.11 -0.80 -11.90
C ASN A 81 -1.77 -1.87 -10.85
N GLU A 82 -2.66 -2.84 -10.69
CA GLU A 82 -2.53 -3.94 -9.73
C GLU A 82 -1.83 -5.14 -10.35
N VAL A 83 -0.78 -5.61 -9.68
CA VAL A 83 -0.08 -6.86 -9.98
C VAL A 83 -0.47 -7.87 -8.92
N TYR A 84 -0.98 -9.02 -9.35
CA TYR A 84 -1.42 -10.10 -8.47
C TYR A 84 -0.72 -11.41 -8.80
N ALA A 85 -0.11 -12.02 -7.79
CA ALA A 85 0.41 -13.39 -7.83
C ALA A 85 -0.45 -14.27 -6.91
N PRO A 86 -1.25 -15.19 -7.47
CA PRO A 86 -2.13 -16.05 -6.69
C PRO A 86 -1.38 -17.11 -5.87
N ARG A 87 -0.15 -17.44 -6.28
CA ARG A 87 0.73 -18.33 -5.53
C ARG A 87 2.16 -17.98 -5.89
N LEU A 88 3.00 -17.73 -4.89
CA LEU A 88 4.41 -17.40 -5.09
C LEU A 88 5.31 -18.63 -5.10
N ASP A 89 4.92 -19.70 -4.40
CA ASP A 89 5.64 -20.96 -4.35
C ASP A 89 5.24 -21.89 -5.50
N ASP A 90 6.25 -22.51 -6.11
CA ASP A 90 6.08 -23.71 -6.94
C ASP A 90 6.15 -24.93 -6.01
N PRO A 91 5.34 -25.99 -6.20
CA PRO A 91 5.43 -27.22 -5.41
C PRO A 91 6.83 -27.84 -5.29
N SER A 92 7.78 -27.47 -6.16
CA SER A 92 9.19 -27.92 -6.12
C SER A 92 10.17 -26.91 -5.48
N SER A 93 9.73 -25.70 -5.15
CA SER A 93 10.63 -24.64 -4.69
C SER A 93 10.79 -24.63 -3.16
N ALA A 94 12.03 -24.77 -2.67
CA ALA A 94 12.41 -24.60 -1.27
C ALA A 94 12.42 -23.09 -0.88
N VAL A 95 11.29 -22.42 -1.03
CA VAL A 95 11.11 -21.01 -0.70
C VAL A 95 10.54 -20.83 0.70
N PHE A 96 10.67 -19.63 1.24
CA PHE A 96 10.14 -19.23 2.54
C PHE A 96 10.75 -19.96 3.74
N GLU A 97 11.97 -20.48 3.56
CA GLU A 97 12.77 -21.00 4.67
C GLU A 97 13.11 -19.90 5.67
N ARG A 98 13.26 -20.26 6.94
CA ARG A 98 13.66 -19.32 8.00
C ARG A 98 14.93 -18.56 7.61
N CYS A 99 14.93 -17.24 7.81
CA CYS A 99 16.04 -16.33 7.49
C CYS A 99 16.43 -16.26 6.00
N SER A 100 15.74 -16.95 5.09
CA SER A 100 16.07 -16.93 3.66
C SER A 100 15.60 -15.64 2.98
N THR A 101 16.14 -15.39 1.80
CA THR A 101 15.61 -14.37 0.88
C THR A 101 15.33 -15.00 -0.46
N ASP A 102 14.05 -15.05 -0.83
CA ASP A 102 13.57 -15.63 -2.08
C ASP A 102 13.32 -14.52 -3.10
N THR A 103 13.47 -14.86 -4.39
CA THR A 103 13.31 -13.91 -5.50
C THR A 103 12.32 -14.43 -6.53
N PHE A 104 11.32 -13.62 -6.86
CA PHE A 104 10.24 -13.94 -7.77
C PHE A 104 10.23 -12.96 -8.94
N LYS A 105 9.90 -13.44 -10.13
CA LYS A 105 9.57 -12.60 -11.29
C LYS A 105 8.07 -12.67 -11.51
N ILE A 106 7.40 -11.52 -11.49
CA ILE A 106 5.94 -11.44 -11.56
C ILE A 106 5.56 -10.51 -12.69
N GLN A 107 4.68 -10.97 -13.57
CA GLN A 107 4.15 -10.18 -14.67
C GLN A 107 2.86 -9.47 -14.25
N GLY A 108 2.66 -8.27 -14.77
CA GLY A 108 1.44 -7.50 -14.56
C GLY A 108 1.45 -6.19 -15.35
N PRO A 109 0.44 -5.32 -15.16
CA PRO A 109 0.42 -4.00 -15.78
C PRO A 109 1.64 -3.18 -15.34
N CYS A 110 2.12 -2.31 -16.22
CA CYS A 110 3.17 -1.36 -15.87
C CYS A 110 2.60 -0.24 -15.00
N GLY A 111 3.10 -0.13 -13.77
CA GLY A 111 2.79 0.93 -12.82
C GLY A 111 3.66 2.18 -12.96
N TYR A 112 3.32 3.17 -12.15
CA TYR A 112 3.95 4.50 -12.10
C TYR A 112 4.43 4.85 -10.68
N GLY A 113 4.95 3.86 -9.96
CA GLY A 113 5.36 4.00 -8.56
C GLY A 113 4.43 3.25 -7.62
N ILE A 114 4.86 2.05 -7.24
CA ILE A 114 4.17 1.19 -6.28
C ILE A 114 4.01 1.95 -4.95
N CYS A 115 2.82 1.91 -4.37
CA CYS A 115 2.50 2.57 -3.10
C CYS A 115 1.65 1.72 -2.14
N TYR A 116 1.22 0.53 -2.56
CA TYR A 116 0.60 -0.45 -1.67
C TYR A 116 1.13 -1.85 -1.95
N LEU A 117 1.09 -2.70 -0.93
CA LEU A 117 1.45 -4.11 -1.02
C LEU A 117 0.76 -4.90 0.08
N TYR A 118 0.12 -6.00 -0.28
CA TYR A 118 -0.52 -6.94 0.62
C TYR A 118 -0.03 -8.36 0.38
N LEU A 119 0.21 -9.07 1.47
CA LEU A 119 0.41 -10.52 1.48
C LEU A 119 -0.83 -11.20 2.05
N ARG A 120 -1.12 -12.40 1.59
CA ARG A 120 -2.12 -13.28 2.20
C ARG A 120 -1.54 -14.67 2.33
N ARG A 121 -1.68 -15.24 3.52
CA ARG A 121 -1.30 -16.61 3.85
C ARG A 121 -2.57 -17.44 4.01
N ASP A 122 -2.64 -18.59 3.37
CA ASP A 122 -3.72 -19.56 3.57
C ASP A 122 -3.10 -20.92 3.95
N GLY A 123 -3.31 -21.34 5.19
CA GLY A 123 -2.81 -22.62 5.72
C GLY A 123 -2.62 -22.62 7.24
N TYR A 124 -1.93 -23.64 7.75
CA TYR A 124 -1.82 -23.92 9.19
C TYR A 124 -0.42 -23.69 9.76
N ASP A 125 0.63 -23.69 8.93
CA ASP A 125 2.02 -23.66 9.41
C ASP A 125 2.40 -22.30 9.99
N GLY A 126 1.78 -21.23 9.47
CA GLY A 126 2.17 -19.87 9.78
C GLY A 126 3.40 -19.45 8.98
N TRP A 127 3.61 -18.13 8.90
CA TRP A 127 4.78 -17.55 8.24
C TRP A 127 4.96 -16.09 8.66
N THR A 128 6.21 -15.68 8.86
CA THR A 128 6.58 -14.32 9.27
C THR A 128 7.53 -13.71 8.24
N PRO A 129 7.05 -12.83 7.34
CA PRO A 129 7.94 -12.04 6.50
C PRO A 129 8.67 -10.97 7.34
N GLU A 130 9.92 -10.71 7.02
CA GLU A 130 10.69 -9.58 7.54
C GLU A 130 10.51 -8.34 6.65
N TRP A 131 10.65 -8.51 5.34
CA TRP A 131 10.38 -7.44 4.38
C TRP A 131 10.07 -7.99 2.99
N VAL A 132 9.37 -7.18 2.20
CA VAL A 132 9.16 -7.38 0.77
C VAL A 132 9.77 -6.19 0.03
N LYS A 133 10.61 -6.46 -0.97
CA LYS A 133 11.26 -5.44 -1.79
C LYS A 133 10.87 -5.63 -3.24
N VAL A 134 10.31 -4.60 -3.86
CA VAL A 134 9.83 -4.66 -5.24
C VAL A 134 10.68 -3.76 -6.13
N TYR A 135 11.18 -4.36 -7.20
CA TYR A 135 11.94 -3.70 -8.26
C TYR A 135 11.03 -3.59 -9.49
N GLU A 136 10.68 -2.35 -9.84
CA GLU A 136 9.90 -2.01 -11.02
C GLU A 136 10.85 -1.76 -12.22
N PRO A 137 10.55 -2.28 -13.43
CA PRO A 137 11.47 -2.18 -14.58
C PRO A 137 11.95 -0.78 -14.94
N ARG A 138 11.11 0.23 -14.72
CA ARG A 138 11.37 1.63 -15.08
C ARG A 138 11.75 2.51 -13.89
N ALA A 139 11.81 1.94 -12.68
CA ALA A 139 12.17 2.68 -11.48
C ALA A 139 13.68 2.59 -11.21
N THR A 140 14.27 3.70 -10.79
CA THR A 140 15.69 3.76 -10.39
C THR A 140 15.94 3.20 -9.01
N ARG A 141 14.89 3.05 -8.19
CA ARG A 141 14.96 2.56 -6.81
C ARG A 141 13.87 1.53 -6.56
N ALA A 142 14.21 0.51 -5.77
CA ALA A 142 13.22 -0.43 -5.27
C ALA A 142 12.46 0.16 -4.08
N ILE A 143 11.19 -0.21 -3.95
CA ILE A 143 10.39 0.06 -2.75
C ILE A 143 10.52 -1.11 -1.78
N THR A 144 10.56 -0.83 -0.48
CA THR A 144 10.63 -1.86 0.58
C THR A 144 9.50 -1.68 1.56
N PHE A 145 8.79 -2.78 1.83
CA PHE A 145 7.72 -2.89 2.80
C PHE A 145 8.19 -3.76 3.95
N SER A 146 8.40 -3.18 5.13
CA SER A 146 8.96 -3.86 6.30
C SER A 146 7.86 -4.45 7.16
N TYR A 147 7.84 -5.77 7.26
CA TYR A 147 6.96 -6.54 8.13
C TYR A 147 7.68 -6.80 9.47
N GLY A 148 7.67 -8.04 9.98
CA GLY A 148 8.22 -8.39 11.31
C GLY A 148 7.18 -9.01 12.25
N SER A 149 5.97 -9.27 11.79
CA SER A 149 4.91 -9.97 12.54
C SER A 149 4.36 -11.15 11.73
N PRO A 150 3.93 -12.24 12.38
CA PRO A 150 3.30 -13.37 11.69
C PRO A 150 2.06 -12.93 10.92
N LEU A 151 1.87 -13.49 9.71
CA LEU A 151 0.67 -13.17 8.92
C LEU A 151 -0.58 -13.87 9.48
N PRO A 152 -1.72 -13.17 9.59
CA PRO A 152 -2.99 -13.79 9.89
C PRO A 152 -3.38 -14.79 8.78
N ASN A 153 -4.12 -15.83 9.14
CA ASN A 153 -4.60 -16.82 8.17
C ASN A 153 -5.81 -16.27 7.40
N GLY A 154 -5.82 -16.42 6.08
CA GLY A 154 -6.97 -16.12 5.23
C GLY A 154 -7.30 -14.64 5.04
N ILE A 155 -6.45 -13.73 5.52
CA ILE A 155 -6.70 -12.28 5.48
C ILE A 155 -5.53 -11.58 4.77
N TRP A 156 -5.85 -10.63 3.89
CA TRP A 156 -4.86 -9.74 3.29
C TRP A 156 -4.26 -8.81 4.35
N TYR A 157 -2.93 -8.76 4.43
CA TYR A 157 -2.20 -8.01 5.44
C TYR A 157 -1.04 -7.25 4.80
N GLY A 158 -0.94 -5.95 5.05
CA GLY A 158 0.07 -5.12 4.40
C GLY A 158 -0.20 -3.63 4.47
N PHE A 159 0.28 -2.90 3.47
CA PHE A 159 0.42 -1.45 3.48
C PHE A 159 -0.39 -0.82 2.36
N ASN A 160 -0.99 0.33 2.64
CA ASN A 160 -1.47 1.25 1.61
C ASN A 160 -1.02 2.65 1.96
N GLN A 161 -0.01 3.11 1.23
CA GLN A 161 0.63 4.41 1.37
C GLN A 161 0.41 5.25 0.12
N CYS A 162 -0.58 4.88 -0.71
CA CYS A 162 -0.90 5.65 -1.88
C CYS A 162 -1.38 7.04 -1.50
N PRO A 163 -0.95 8.09 -2.22
CA PRO A 163 -1.48 9.42 -2.02
C PRO A 163 -3.00 9.37 -2.08
N LYS A 164 -3.67 9.86 -1.05
CA LYS A 164 -5.11 10.07 -1.12
C LYS A 164 -5.33 11.12 -2.20
N SER A 165 -5.99 10.73 -3.29
CA SER A 165 -6.38 11.69 -4.31
C SER A 165 -7.29 12.74 -3.67
N SER A 166 -6.98 14.02 -3.81
CA SER A 166 -7.83 15.15 -3.37
C SER A 166 -9.24 15.16 -4.00
N SER A 167 -9.53 14.21 -4.89
CA SER A 167 -10.83 13.98 -5.52
C SER A 167 -11.81 13.13 -4.70
N SER A 168 -11.40 12.45 -3.61
CA SER A 168 -12.36 11.77 -2.73
C SER A 168 -13.14 12.72 -1.80
N ASP A 169 -12.62 13.91 -1.51
CA ASP A 169 -13.39 14.94 -0.79
C ASP A 169 -14.42 15.65 -1.67
N ARG A 170 -14.32 15.53 -3.00
CA ARG A 170 -15.25 16.19 -3.93
C ARG A 170 -16.46 15.35 -4.30
N MET A 171 -16.53 14.09 -3.87
CA MET A 171 -17.67 13.18 -4.13
C MET A 171 -18.61 12.99 -2.93
N MET A 172 -18.44 13.78 -1.87
CA MET A 172 -19.37 13.85 -0.72
C MET A 172 -20.10 15.21 -0.64
N GLN A 173 -20.00 16.04 -1.68
CA GLN A 173 -20.65 17.37 -1.75
C GLN A 173 -21.50 17.55 -3.02
N ILE A 174 -22.25 16.53 -3.42
CA ILE A 174 -23.36 16.68 -4.37
C ILE A 174 -24.58 15.97 -3.81
#